data_AF-A0A973ERA6-F1
#
_entry.id   AF-A0A973ERA6-F1
#
_cell.length_a   1.000
_cell.length_b   1.000
_cell.length_c   1.000
_cell.angle_alpha   90.00
_cell.angle_beta   90.00
_cell.angle_gamma   90.00
#
_symmetry.space_group_name_H-M   'P 1'
#
loop_
_entity.id
_entity.type
_entity.pdbx_description
1 polymer ?
#
loop_
_entity_poly.entity_id
_entity_poly.type
_entity_poly.pdbx_seq_one_letter_code
_entity_poly.pdbx_strand_id
1 'polypeptide(L)'
;MRDLTATRNTAVITDSISGDTHEVYYRRPTNREMVGFQNNAFKRKGNRIENRLFETRLLYGSKIVTGFRKGTLGCHGKPIASDPNDPDYREDWLQLIVDHAPDVVAVVAMIAFEGTTASRNDEFEEEPPCPDPLEE
;
A
#
# COMPACT_ATOMS: atom_id res chain seq x y z
N MET A 1 -3.28 16.68 -11.01
CA MET A 1 -3.23 17.51 -9.79
C MET A 1 -3.81 16.69 -8.64
N ARG A 2 -3.19 16.65 -7.46
CA ARG A 2 -3.70 15.89 -6.29
C ARG A 2 -4.80 16.68 -5.59
N ASP A 3 -6.00 16.13 -5.54
CA ASP A 3 -7.09 16.67 -4.74
C ASP A 3 -6.91 16.27 -3.27
N LEU A 4 -6.87 17.26 -2.36
CA LEU A 4 -6.70 17.05 -0.93
C LEU A 4 -8.02 16.70 -0.21
N THR A 5 -9.15 16.85 -0.90
CA THR A 5 -10.51 16.64 -0.38
C THR A 5 -11.17 15.37 -0.92
N ALA A 6 -10.52 14.68 -1.84
CA ALA A 6 -11.03 13.43 -2.41
C ALA A 6 -11.31 12.39 -1.31
N THR A 7 -12.56 11.94 -1.25
CA THR A 7 -13.02 10.94 -0.28
C THR A 7 -12.67 9.51 -0.69
N ARG A 8 -12.36 9.30 -1.97
CA ARG A 8 -12.06 7.99 -2.57
C ARG A 8 -10.93 8.11 -3.58
N ASN A 9 -9.99 7.18 -3.51
CA ASN A 9 -8.92 6.97 -4.49
C ASN A 9 -9.10 5.59 -5.12
N THR A 10 -8.54 5.39 -6.31
CA THR A 10 -8.58 4.13 -7.03
C THR A 10 -7.17 3.61 -7.25
N ALA A 11 -6.93 2.35 -6.94
CA ALA A 11 -5.73 1.61 -7.30
C ALA A 11 -6.08 0.66 -8.43
N VAL A 12 -5.31 0.71 -9.52
CA VAL A 12 -5.40 -0.25 -10.62
C VAL A 12 -4.27 -1.25 -10.43
N ILE A 13 -4.61 -2.52 -10.28
CA ILE A 13 -3.70 -3.61 -9.92
C ILE A 13 -3.79 -4.66 -11.00
N THR A 14 -2.68 -4.93 -11.68
CA THR A 14 -2.59 -6.03 -12.62
C THR A 14 -2.20 -7.30 -11.85
N ASP A 15 -3.10 -8.27 -11.81
CA ASP A 15 -2.85 -9.56 -11.18
C ASP A 15 -2.11 -10.47 -12.16
N SER A 16 -0.87 -10.81 -11.83
CA SER A 16 -0.06 -11.73 -12.62
C SER A 16 -0.54 -13.18 -12.59
N ILE A 17 -1.36 -13.57 -11.60
CA ILE A 17 -1.85 -14.94 -11.41
C ILE A 17 -3.02 -15.21 -12.37
N SER A 18 -4.04 -14.36 -12.36
CA SER A 18 -5.19 -14.46 -13.27
C SER A 18 -4.95 -13.81 -14.64
N GLY A 19 -4.06 -12.81 -14.72
CA GLY A 19 -3.89 -11.94 -15.88
C GLY A 19 -4.90 -10.78 -15.93
N ASP A 20 -5.78 -10.67 -14.93
CA ASP A 20 -6.83 -9.65 -14.89
C ASP A 20 -6.33 -8.32 -14.30
N THR A 21 -7.12 -7.27 -14.53
CA THR A 21 -6.91 -5.97 -13.89
C THR A 21 -7.99 -5.70 -12.85
N HIS A 22 -7.56 -5.43 -11.63
CA HIS A 22 -8.40 -5.08 -10.51
C HIS A 22 -8.40 -3.60 -10.20
N GLU A 23 -9.60 -3.02 -10.11
CA GLU A 23 -9.79 -1.65 -9.64
C GLU A 23 -10.29 -1.69 -8.19
N VAL A 24 -9.45 -1.26 -7.26
CA VAL A 24 -9.74 -1.25 -5.83
C VAL A 24 -9.84 0.18 -5.33
N TYR A 25 -10.90 0.46 -4.57
CA TYR A 25 -11.15 1.77 -3.99
C TYR A 25 -10.62 1.84 -2.57
N TYR A 26 -9.94 2.94 -2.24
CA TYR A 26 -9.39 3.16 -0.91
C TYR A 26 -9.49 4.62 -0.48
N ARG A 27 -9.57 4.83 0.84
CA ARG A 27 -9.46 6.17 1.43
C ARG A 27 -8.01 6.52 1.71
N ARG A 28 -7.73 7.82 1.84
CA ARG A 28 -6.40 8.27 2.26
C ARG A 28 -6.11 7.79 3.70
N PRO A 29 -4.90 7.28 3.98
CA PRO A 29 -4.49 6.98 5.35
C PRO A 29 -4.38 8.26 6.18
N THR A 30 -4.76 8.17 7.45
CA THR A 30 -4.59 9.25 8.42
C THR A 30 -3.12 9.32 8.90
N ASN A 31 -2.69 10.45 9.45
CA ASN A 31 -1.33 10.59 10.01
C ASN A 31 -1.04 9.50 11.07
N ARG A 32 -2.02 9.15 11.90
CA ARG A 32 -1.89 8.10 12.92
C ARG A 32 -1.64 6.73 12.28
N GLU A 33 -2.34 6.42 11.19
CA GLU A 33 -2.14 5.18 10.44
C GLU A 33 -0.78 5.17 9.74
N MET A 34 -0.34 6.30 9.17
CA MET A 34 0.99 6.43 8.55
C MET A 34 2.12 6.13 9.54
N VAL A 35 2.08 6.76 10.72
CA VAL A 35 3.06 6.50 11.79
C VAL A 35 2.99 5.05 12.25
N GLY A 36 1.78 4.52 12.43
CA GLY A 36 1.58 3.14 12.82
C GLY A 36 2.11 2.13 11.78
N PHE A 37 1.97 2.44 10.49
CA PHE A 37 2.48 1.62 9.40
C PHE A 37 4.01 1.54 9.47
N GLN A 38 4.69 2.69 9.54
CA GLN A 38 6.15 2.76 9.59
C GLN A 38 6.72 2.03 10.81
N ASN A 39 6.10 2.18 11.98
CA ASN A 39 6.55 1.54 13.21
C ASN A 39 6.36 0.01 13.20
N ASN A 40 5.38 -0.51 12.46
CA ASN A 40 5.12 -1.95 12.39
C ASN A 40 5.93 -2.66 11.29
N ALA A 41 6.31 -1.93 10.25
CA ALA A 41 7.05 -2.47 9.11
C ALA A 41 8.38 -3.13 9.50
N PHE A 42 9.07 -2.56 10.49
CA PHE A 42 10.35 -3.07 10.99
C PHE A 42 10.29 -3.22 12.51
N LYS A 43 10.50 -4.44 13.00
CA LYS A 43 10.57 -4.70 14.44
C LYS A 43 11.97 -5.12 14.82
N ARG A 44 12.57 -4.42 15.79
CA ARG A 44 13.85 -4.83 16.37
C ARG A 44 13.61 -5.92 17.42
N LYS A 45 14.29 -7.05 17.29
CA LYS A 45 14.29 -8.16 18.25
C LYS A 45 15.73 -8.47 18.64
N GLY A 46 16.19 -7.87 19.74
CA GLY A 46 17.60 -7.92 20.15
C GLY A 46 18.51 -7.27 19.11
N ASN A 47 19.44 -8.07 18.56
CA ASN A 47 20.38 -7.62 17.54
C ASN A 47 19.89 -7.83 16.08
N ARG A 48 18.66 -8.32 15.88
CA ARG A 48 18.07 -8.55 14.56
C ARG A 48 16.94 -7.57 14.26
N ILE A 49 16.88 -7.11 13.02
CA ILE A 49 15.71 -6.40 12.47
C ILE A 49 14.86 -7.44 11.74
N GLU A 50 13.62 -7.61 12.16
CA GLU A 50 12.61 -8.42 11.47
C GLU A 50 11.83 -7.51 10.51
N ASN A 51 11.87 -7.87 9.22
CA ASN A 51 11.05 -7.24 8.19
C ASN A 51 9.65 -7.87 8.24
N ARG A 52 8.64 -7.03 8.53
CA ARG A 52 7.22 -7.41 8.64
C ARG A 52 6.36 -6.63 7.65
N LEU A 53 6.96 -6.24 6.51
CA LEU A 53 6.31 -5.35 5.55
C LEU A 53 5.03 -5.94 5.01
N PHE A 54 5.01 -7.23 4.63
CA PHE A 54 3.82 -7.84 4.06
C PHE A 54 2.66 -7.89 5.08
N GLU A 55 2.93 -8.34 6.31
CA GLU A 55 1.92 -8.38 7.36
C GLU A 55 1.42 -6.97 7.73
N THR A 56 2.32 -6.00 7.73
CA THR A 56 1.98 -4.60 7.97
C THR A 56 1.11 -4.03 6.85
N ARG A 57 1.44 -4.34 5.59
CA ARG A 57 0.63 -3.97 4.42
C ARG A 57 -0.76 -4.57 4.48
N LEU A 58 -0.91 -5.84 4.86
CA LEU A 58 -2.24 -6.44 5.06
C LEU A 58 -3.03 -5.75 6.19
N LEU A 59 -2.39 -5.55 7.34
CA LEU A 59 -3.02 -4.96 8.52
C LEU A 59 -3.54 -3.53 8.27
N TYR A 60 -2.77 -2.71 7.56
CA TYR A 60 -3.14 -1.32 7.30
C TYR A 60 -3.91 -1.15 5.99
N GLY A 61 -3.63 -1.97 4.97
CA GLY A 61 -4.37 -2.00 3.72
C GLY A 61 -5.83 -2.32 3.95
N SER A 62 -6.14 -3.37 4.70
CA SER A 62 -7.52 -3.73 5.06
C SER A 62 -8.31 -2.62 5.75
N LYS A 63 -7.65 -1.72 6.49
CA LYS A 63 -8.30 -0.58 7.16
C LYS A 63 -8.68 0.55 6.21
N ILE A 64 -8.02 0.65 5.06
CA ILE A 64 -8.18 1.76 4.12
C ILE A 64 -8.88 1.35 2.83
N VAL A 65 -8.94 0.07 2.50
CA VAL A 65 -9.75 -0.44 1.39
C VAL A 65 -11.23 -0.22 1.72
N THR A 66 -11.94 0.38 0.78
CA THR A 66 -13.34 0.80 0.92
C THR A 66 -14.28 0.11 -0.06
N GLY A 67 -13.72 -0.59 -1.06
CA GLY A 67 -14.47 -1.36 -2.03
C GLY A 67 -13.63 -1.65 -3.27
N PHE A 68 -14.30 -2.08 -4.33
CA PHE A 68 -13.69 -2.41 -5.62
C PHE A 68 -14.74 -2.33 -6.73
N ARG A 69 -14.29 -2.23 -7.98
CA ARG A 69 -15.17 -2.20 -9.15
C ARG A 69 -15.88 -3.54 -9.31
N LYS A 70 -17.21 -3.51 -9.44
CA LYS A 70 -18.01 -4.71 -9.67
C LYS A 70 -17.50 -5.50 -10.89
N GLY A 71 -17.53 -6.83 -10.76
CA GLY A 71 -17.12 -7.76 -11.81
C GLY A 71 -15.61 -8.01 -11.88
N THR A 72 -14.80 -7.32 -11.08
CA THR A 72 -13.35 -7.59 -11.02
C THR A 72 -12.98 -8.74 -10.07
N LEU A 73 -13.85 -9.02 -9.09
CA LEU A 73 -13.68 -10.12 -8.14
C LEU A 73 -14.95 -10.97 -8.10
N GLY A 74 -14.76 -12.25 -7.83
CA GLY A 74 -15.85 -13.21 -7.74
C GLY A 74 -15.53 -14.40 -6.85
N CYS A 75 -16.57 -15.12 -6.43
CA CYS A 75 -16.48 -16.36 -5.67
C CYS A 75 -17.29 -17.45 -6.38
N HIS A 76 -16.71 -18.64 -6.54
CA HIS A 76 -17.36 -19.78 -7.21
C HIS A 76 -17.95 -19.43 -8.59
N GLY A 77 -17.22 -18.63 -9.38
CA GLY A 77 -17.62 -18.24 -10.73
C GLY A 77 -18.72 -17.17 -10.80
N LYS A 78 -19.13 -16.58 -9.67
CA LYS A 78 -20.09 -15.47 -9.62
C LYS A 78 -19.41 -14.19 -9.16
N PRO A 79 -19.70 -13.03 -9.77
CA PRO A 79 -19.16 -11.75 -9.30
C PRO A 79 -19.67 -11.45 -7.90
N ILE A 80 -18.85 -10.74 -7.12
CA ILE A 80 -19.25 -10.16 -5.83
C ILE A 80 -19.17 -8.64 -5.92
N ALA A 81 -19.88 -7.94 -5.04
CA ALA A 81 -19.85 -6.49 -4.96
C ALA A 81 -19.54 -6.01 -3.54
N SER A 82 -18.93 -4.82 -3.46
CA SER A 82 -18.64 -4.12 -2.20
C SER A 82 -19.62 -3.00 -1.88
N ASP A 83 -20.47 -2.61 -2.83
CA ASP A 83 -21.52 -1.60 -2.64
C ASP A 83 -22.77 -2.25 -2.02
N PRO A 84 -23.24 -1.79 -0.85
CA PRO A 84 -24.44 -2.32 -0.19
C PRO A 84 -25.74 -2.25 -1.01
N ASN A 85 -25.79 -1.40 -2.03
CA ASN A 85 -26.97 -1.25 -2.88
C ASN A 85 -26.96 -2.20 -4.10
N ASP A 86 -25.88 -2.94 -4.29
CA ASP A 86 -25.74 -3.88 -5.40
C ASP A 86 -26.35 -5.25 -5.05
N PRO A 87 -27.09 -5.91 -5.96
CA PRO A 87 -27.67 -7.23 -5.69
C PRO A 87 -26.64 -8.33 -5.39
N ASP A 88 -25.39 -8.17 -5.84
CA ASP A 88 -24.29 -9.10 -5.58
C ASP A 88 -23.44 -8.68 -4.35
N TYR A 89 -23.94 -7.76 -3.53
CA TYR A 89 -23.27 -7.30 -2.31
C TYR A 89 -23.02 -8.46 -1.34
N ARG A 90 -21.82 -8.47 -0.77
CA ARG A 90 -21.45 -9.39 0.30
C ARG A 90 -20.89 -8.63 1.48
N GLU A 91 -21.50 -8.73 2.65
CA GLU A 91 -21.00 -8.05 3.87
C GLU A 91 -19.55 -8.44 4.23
N ASP A 92 -19.16 -9.68 3.94
CA ASP A 92 -17.83 -10.23 4.21
C ASP A 92 -16.82 -10.04 3.07
N TRP A 93 -17.12 -9.21 2.06
CA TRP A 93 -16.28 -9.04 0.86
C TRP A 93 -14.82 -8.72 1.22
N LEU A 94 -14.58 -7.89 2.23
CA LEU A 94 -13.22 -7.50 2.60
C LEU A 94 -12.43 -8.67 3.17
N GLN A 95 -13.08 -9.49 4.00
CA GLN A 95 -12.45 -10.67 4.59
C GLN A 95 -12.09 -11.68 3.50
N LEU A 96 -12.96 -11.88 2.50
CA LEU A 96 -12.68 -12.75 1.36
C LEU A 96 -11.45 -12.32 0.58
N ILE A 97 -11.26 -11.01 0.34
CA ILE A 97 -10.07 -10.51 -0.34
C ILE A 97 -8.83 -10.74 0.54
N VAL A 98 -8.92 -10.46 1.84
CA VAL A 98 -7.80 -10.68 2.76
C VAL A 98 -7.37 -12.15 2.79
N ASP A 99 -8.32 -13.08 2.75
CA ASP A 99 -8.05 -14.51 2.86
C ASP A 99 -7.61 -15.16 1.53
N HIS A 100 -8.14 -14.68 0.40
CA HIS A 100 -7.94 -15.32 -0.91
C HIS A 100 -7.11 -14.50 -1.90
N ALA A 101 -7.02 -13.20 -1.73
CA ALA A 101 -6.22 -12.28 -2.56
C ALA A 101 -5.47 -11.25 -1.68
N PRO A 102 -4.68 -11.68 -0.68
CA PRO A 102 -4.00 -10.79 0.25
C PRO A 102 -3.06 -9.80 -0.44
N ASP A 103 -2.42 -10.23 -1.53
CA ASP A 103 -1.54 -9.42 -2.36
C ASP A 103 -2.23 -8.16 -2.91
N VAL A 104 -3.50 -8.26 -3.32
CA VAL A 104 -4.30 -7.10 -3.77
C VAL A 104 -4.39 -6.04 -2.67
N VAL A 105 -4.70 -6.46 -1.44
CA VAL A 105 -4.76 -5.56 -0.28
C VAL A 105 -3.37 -4.98 0.04
N ALA A 106 -2.33 -5.80 -0.08
CA ALA A 106 -0.96 -5.37 0.20
C ALA A 106 -0.46 -4.32 -0.82
N VAL A 107 -0.83 -4.45 -2.09
CA VAL A 107 -0.50 -3.48 -3.14
C VAL A 107 -1.22 -2.16 -2.90
N VAL A 108 -2.50 -2.17 -2.48
CA VAL A 108 -3.20 -0.95 -2.07
C VAL A 108 -2.44 -0.24 -0.95
N ALA A 109 -1.98 -0.98 0.07
CA ALA A 109 -1.20 -0.40 1.15
C ALA A 109 0.14 0.17 0.65
N MET A 110 0.86 -0.54 -0.21
CA MET A 110 2.10 -0.04 -0.80
C MET A 110 1.87 1.29 -1.53
N ILE A 111 0.85 1.38 -2.39
CA ILE A 111 0.51 2.62 -3.10
C ILE A 111 0.18 3.74 -2.11
N ALA A 112 -0.66 3.46 -1.11
CA ALA A 112 -1.19 4.48 -0.21
C ALA A 112 -0.18 4.98 0.83
N PHE A 113 0.68 4.10 1.36
CA PHE A 113 1.61 4.41 2.45
C PHE A 113 3.04 4.67 1.96
N GLU A 114 3.44 4.09 0.84
CA GLU A 114 4.84 4.14 0.34
C GLU A 114 4.96 4.90 -1.00
N GLY A 115 3.87 5.10 -1.73
CA GLY A 115 3.88 5.68 -3.08
C GLY A 115 4.22 7.18 -3.18
N THR A 116 4.49 7.87 -2.06
CA THR A 116 5.01 9.24 -2.06
C THR A 116 6.48 9.22 -1.68
N THR A 117 7.37 9.37 -2.66
CA THR A 117 8.81 9.49 -2.45
C THR A 117 9.27 10.91 -2.79
N ALA A 118 10.14 11.49 -1.95
CA ALA A 118 10.88 12.68 -2.35
C ALA A 118 12.06 12.26 -3.22
N SER A 119 12.24 12.88 -4.39
CA SER A 119 13.52 12.80 -5.10
C SER A 119 14.56 13.51 -4.26
N ARG A 120 15.55 12.78 -3.72
CA ARG A 120 16.76 13.41 -3.24
C ARG A 120 17.54 13.87 -4.46
N ASN A 121 17.64 15.18 -4.66
CA ASN A 121 18.71 15.75 -5.48
C ASN A 121 19.96 15.70 -4.60
N ASP A 122 20.59 14.53 -4.48
CA ASP A 122 21.88 14.38 -3.79
C ASP A 122 22.98 14.91 -4.73
N GLU A 123 22.99 16.22 -4.98
CA GLU A 123 24.21 16.94 -5.37
C GLU A 123 25.07 17.04 -4.10
N PHE A 124 25.86 16.00 -3.84
CA PHE A 124 27.00 16.15 -2.95
C PHE A 124 27.96 17.12 -3.65
N GLU A 125 28.04 18.36 -3.17
CA GLU A 125 29.21 19.20 -3.43
C GLU A 125 30.41 18.41 -2.89
N GLU A 126 31.26 17.89 -3.78
CA GLU A 126 32.57 17.39 -3.40
C GLU A 126 33.32 18.56 -2.75
N GLU A 127 33.40 18.55 -1.41
CA GLU A 127 34.35 19.43 -0.74
C GLU A 127 35.75 19.08 -1.30
N PRO A 128 36.51 20.08 -1.77
CA PRO A 128 37.84 19.82 -2.30
C PRO A 128 38.67 19.13 -1.20
N PRO A 129 39.48 18.12 -1.56
CA PRO A 129 40.29 17.40 -0.58
C PRO A 129 41.15 18.39 0.21
N CYS A 130 41.24 18.18 1.53
CA CYS A 130 42.14 18.94 2.39
C CYS A 130 43.54 18.96 1.76
N PRO A 131 44.18 20.13 1.62
CA PRO A 131 45.53 20.20 1.10
C PRO A 131 46.46 19.40 2.02
N ASP A 132 47.30 18.55 1.43
CA ASP A 132 48.29 17.77 2.16
C ASP A 132 49.14 18.70 3.04
N PRO A 133 49.45 18.30 4.29
CA PRO A 133 50.39 19.03 5.10
C PRO A 133 51.73 19.08 4.36
N LEU A 134 52.22 20.29 4.07
CA LEU A 134 53.50 20.53 3.43
C LEU A 134 54.58 19.71 4.13
N GLU A 135 55.19 18.76 3.42
CA GLU A 135 56.39 18.06 3.88
C GLU A 135 57.54 19.07 3.94
N GLU A 136 57.99 19.42 5.16
CA GLU A 136 59.23 20.15 5.43
C GLU A 136 60.47 19.26 5.34
#